data_AF-A0A966UZG9-F1
#
_entry.id   AF-A0A966UZG9-F1
#
_cell.length_a   1.000
_cell.length_b   1.000
_cell.length_c   1.000
_cell.angle_alpha   90.00
_cell.angle_beta   90.00
_cell.angle_gamma   90.00
#
_symmetry.space_group_name_H-M   'P 1'
#
loop_
_entity.id
_entity.type
_entity.pdbx_description
1 polymer ?
#
loop_
_entity_poly.entity_id
_entity_poly.type
_entity_poly.pdbx_seq_one_letter_code
_entity_poly.pdbx_strand_id
1 'polypeptide(L)'
;MTDHAANEANVFAWWVVAAVVLGIGTAMVYPTLLAAIGDVADPSWRARSVGVYRLWRDSGFAIGALLAGILADVVSIEVATHAVAALTAASGLVVVFRMSETHPR
;
A
#
# COMPACT_ATOMS: atom_id res chain seq x y z
N MET A 1 35.28 -10.11 -16.08
CA MET A 1 34.54 -11.13 -15.30
C MET A 1 34.19 -10.65 -13.89
N THR A 2 35.02 -9.82 -13.26
CA THR A 2 34.76 -9.23 -11.91
C THR A 2 33.64 -8.18 -11.88
N ASP A 3 33.50 -7.38 -12.94
CA ASP A 3 32.55 -6.26 -12.95
C ASP A 3 31.08 -6.70 -13.04
N HIS A 4 30.81 -7.82 -13.72
CA HIS A 4 29.47 -8.40 -13.79
C HIS A 4 29.01 -8.93 -12.43
N ALA A 5 29.89 -9.65 -11.70
CA ALA A 5 29.59 -10.16 -10.36
C ALA A 5 29.37 -9.03 -9.34
N ALA A 6 30.16 -7.95 -9.43
CA ALA A 6 29.96 -6.77 -8.59
C ALA A 6 28.63 -6.06 -8.89
N ASN A 7 28.24 -5.98 -10.16
CA ASN A 7 26.96 -5.41 -10.55
C ASN A 7 25.76 -6.26 -10.07
N GLU A 8 25.86 -7.58 -10.19
CA GLU A 8 24.84 -8.53 -9.70
C GLU A 8 24.65 -8.42 -8.18
N ALA A 9 25.75 -8.33 -7.42
CA ALA A 9 25.71 -8.14 -5.97
C ALA A 9 25.02 -6.82 -5.57
N ASN A 10 25.28 -5.74 -6.30
CA ASN A 10 24.63 -4.45 -6.08
C ASN A 10 23.13 -4.49 -6.40
N VAL A 11 22.74 -5.09 -7.53
CA VAL A 11 21.33 -5.24 -7.92
C VAL A 11 20.57 -6.07 -6.88
N PHE A 12 21.16 -7.17 -6.41
CA PHE A 12 20.57 -7.99 -5.36
C PHE A 12 20.39 -7.22 -4.05
N ALA A 13 21.40 -6.46 -3.62
CA ALA A 13 21.31 -5.65 -2.41
C ALA A 13 20.16 -4.62 -2.49
N TRP A 14 19.99 -3.96 -3.64
CA TRP A 14 18.86 -3.06 -3.87
C TRP A 14 17.51 -3.75 -3.78
N TRP A 15 17.39 -4.97 -4.33
CA TRP A 15 16.18 -5.77 -4.21
C TRP A 15 15.86 -6.15 -2.77
N VAL A 16 16.87 -6.52 -1.97
CA VAL A 16 16.68 -6.82 -0.55
C VAL A 16 16.19 -5.58 0.21
N VAL A 17 16.81 -4.42 -0.01
CA VAL A 17 16.38 -3.17 0.62
C VAL A 17 14.94 -2.84 0.22
N ALA A 18 14.61 -2.92 -1.06
CA ALA A 18 13.25 -2.67 -1.55
C ALA A 18 12.22 -3.63 -0.93
N ALA A 19 12.54 -4.93 -0.84
CA ALA A 19 11.67 -5.94 -0.24
C ALA A 19 11.45 -5.71 1.26
N VAL A 20 12.50 -5.32 2.00
CA VAL A 20 12.39 -4.97 3.42
C VAL A 20 11.49 -3.76 3.61
N VAL A 21 11.69 -2.69 2.84
CA VAL A 21 10.86 -1.48 2.90
C VAL A 21 9.40 -1.79 2.56
N LEU A 22 9.16 -2.56 1.51
CA LEU A 22 7.83 -3.02 1.11
C LEU A 22 7.17 -3.86 2.21
N GLY A 23 7.93 -4.77 2.82
CA GLY A 23 7.47 -5.63 3.91
C GLY A 23 7.07 -4.85 5.15
N ILE A 24 7.91 -3.91 5.59
CA ILE A 24 7.61 -3.00 6.71
C ILE A 24 6.34 -2.19 6.41
N GLY A 25 6.26 -1.59 5.23
CA GLY A 25 5.08 -0.84 4.79
C GLY A 25 3.82 -1.68 4.88
N THR A 26 3.83 -2.87 4.27
CA THR A 26 2.68 -3.79 4.23
C THR A 26 2.25 -4.26 5.62
N ALA A 27 3.21 -4.56 6.50
CA ALA A 27 2.94 -5.01 7.87
C ALA A 27 2.21 -3.93 8.70
N MET A 28 2.48 -2.65 8.45
CA MET A 28 1.86 -1.54 9.18
C MET A 28 0.44 -1.22 8.71
N VAL A 29 0.07 -1.55 7.46
CA VAL A 29 -1.21 -1.10 6.86
C VAL A 29 -2.43 -1.57 7.66
N TYR A 30 -2.55 -2.88 7.89
CA TYR A 30 -3.72 -3.45 8.54
C TYR A 30 -3.96 -2.94 9.98
N PRO A 31 -2.96 -2.99 10.89
CA PRO A 31 -3.16 -2.54 12.25
C PRO A 31 -3.43 -1.04 12.33
N THR A 32 -2.75 -0.21 11.53
CA THR A 32 -2.94 1.25 11.58
C THR A 32 -4.32 1.66 11.07
N LEU A 33 -4.81 1.07 9.98
CA LEU A 33 -6.15 1.37 9.45
C LEU A 33 -7.25 0.89 10.38
N LEU A 34 -7.11 -0.28 10.99
CA LEU A 34 -8.09 -0.79 11.96
C LEU A 34 -8.14 0.06 13.24
N ALA A 35 -6.99 0.52 13.73
CA ALA A 35 -6.91 1.45 14.86
C ALA A 35 -7.61 2.77 14.51
N ALA A 36 -7.26 3.40 13.38
CA ALA A 36 -7.82 4.68 12.96
C ALA A 36 -9.35 4.67 12.83
N ILE A 37 -9.94 3.58 12.31
CA ILE A 37 -11.41 3.43 12.27
C ILE A 37 -11.99 3.21 13.66
N GLY A 38 -11.29 2.45 14.51
CA GLY A 38 -11.69 2.19 15.88
C GLY A 38 -11.74 3.45 16.74
N ASP A 39 -10.82 4.39 16.53
CA ASP A 39 -10.69 5.61 17.33
C ASP A 39 -11.84 6.61 17.08
N VAL A 40 -12.43 6.59 15.88
CA VAL A 40 -13.52 7.52 15.49
C VAL A 40 -14.92 6.89 15.50
N ALA A 41 -15.03 5.57 15.49
CA ALA A 41 -16.32 4.90 15.39
C ALA A 41 -17.01 4.77 16.75
N ASP A 42 -18.18 5.40 16.91
CA ASP A 42 -19.02 5.23 18.10
C ASP A 42 -19.29 3.74 18.42
N PRO A 43 -19.34 3.34 19.70
CA PRO A 43 -19.57 1.95 20.07
C PRO A 43 -20.84 1.33 19.44
N SER A 44 -21.91 2.12 19.26
CA SER A 44 -23.21 1.65 18.76
C SER A 44 -23.21 1.22 17.29
N TRP A 45 -22.27 1.69 16.47
CA TRP A 45 -22.19 1.39 15.03
C TRP A 45 -20.80 0.96 14.54
N ARG A 46 -19.85 0.72 15.45
CA ARG A 46 -18.47 0.30 15.14
C ARG A 46 -18.38 -0.90 14.18
N ALA A 47 -19.25 -1.91 14.36
CA ALA A 47 -19.28 -3.08 13.47
C ALA A 47 -19.64 -2.71 12.02
N ARG A 48 -20.57 -1.75 11.82
CA ARG A 48 -20.95 -1.26 10.49
C ARG A 48 -19.81 -0.46 9.85
N SER A 49 -19.14 0.40 10.61
CA SER A 49 -17.98 1.18 10.13
C SER A 49 -16.85 0.28 9.65
N VAL A 50 -16.52 -0.77 10.42
CA VAL A 50 -15.52 -1.77 10.02
C VAL A 50 -15.97 -2.55 8.78
N GLY A 51 -17.26 -2.87 8.68
CA GLY A 51 -17.85 -3.54 7.51
C GLY A 51 -17.69 -2.71 6.23
N VAL A 52 -18.01 -1.42 6.27
CA VAL A 52 -17.86 -0.50 5.14
C VAL A 52 -16.39 -0.36 4.73
N TYR A 53 -15.47 -0.25 5.70
CA TYR A 53 -14.04 -0.23 5.42
C TYR A 53 -13.58 -1.50 4.70
N ARG A 54 -13.97 -2.68 5.20
CA ARG A 54 -13.61 -3.95 4.59
C ARG A 54 -14.14 -4.08 3.16
N LEU A 55 -15.38 -3.65 2.92
CA LEU A 55 -15.97 -3.63 1.59
C LEU A 55 -15.09 -2.84 0.61
N TRP A 56 -14.71 -1.61 0.96
CA TRP A 56 -13.86 -0.77 0.11
C TRP A 56 -12.46 -1.37 -0.07
N ARG A 57 -11.85 -1.87 1.01
CA ARG A 57 -10.54 -2.51 0.96
C ARG A 57 -10.54 -3.73 0.03
N ASP A 58 -11.50 -4.62 0.19
CA ASP A 58 -11.56 -5.87 -0.58
C ASP A 58 -11.92 -5.60 -2.05
N SER A 59 -12.79 -4.62 -2.31
CA SER A 59 -13.07 -4.13 -3.66
C SER A 59 -11.81 -3.58 -4.32
N GLY A 60 -10.98 -2.84 -3.56
CA GLY A 60 -9.70 -2.33 -4.04
C GLY A 60 -8.74 -3.44 -4.48
N PHE A 61 -8.71 -4.57 -3.77
CA PHE A 61 -7.88 -5.72 -4.13
C PHE A 61 -8.34 -6.33 -5.47
N ALA A 62 -9.64 -6.55 -5.64
CA ALA A 62 -10.19 -7.13 -6.85
C ALA A 62 -10.05 -6.20 -8.06
N ILE A 63 -10.48 -4.94 -7.92
CA ILE A 63 -10.42 -3.94 -8.99
C ILE A 63 -8.97 -3.61 -9.34
N GLY A 64 -8.11 -3.44 -8.33
CA GLY A 64 -6.69 -3.15 -8.51
C GLY A 64 -5.96 -4.26 -9.25
N ALA A 65 -6.18 -5.52 -8.90
CA ALA A 65 -5.57 -6.66 -9.60
C ALA A 65 -5.98 -6.72 -11.08
N LEU A 66 -7.27 -6.50 -11.37
CA LEU A 66 -7.77 -6.47 -12.76
C LEU A 66 -7.16 -5.31 -13.55
N LEU A 67 -7.17 -4.10 -13.00
CA LEU A 67 -6.61 -2.91 -13.68
C LEU A 67 -5.10 -3.02 -13.88
N ALA A 68 -4.37 -3.51 -12.87
CA ALA A 68 -2.92 -3.71 -12.96
C ALA A 68 -2.57 -4.77 -14.00
N GLY A 69 -3.31 -5.88 -14.05
CA GLY A 69 -3.14 -6.92 -15.06
C GLY A 69 -3.37 -6.41 -16.48
N ILE A 70 -4.50 -5.72 -16.71
CA ILE A 70 -4.81 -5.11 -18.01
C ILE A 70 -3.72 -4.11 -18.42
N LEU A 71 -3.27 -3.26 -17.50
CA LEU A 71 -2.22 -2.27 -17.78
C LEU A 71 -0.88 -2.94 -18.10
N ALA A 72 -0.55 -4.05 -17.41
CA ALA A 72 0.65 -4.83 -17.67
C ALA A 72 0.61 -5.49 -19.06
N ASP A 73 -0.54 -6.02 -19.46
CA ASP A 73 -0.73 -6.71 -20.74
C ASP A 73 -0.76 -5.75 -21.93
N VAL A 74 -1.41 -4.59 -21.78
CA VAL A 74 -1.61 -3.62 -22.88
C VAL A 74 -0.41 -2.69 -23.05
N VAL A 75 0.27 -2.32 -21.97
CA VAL A 75 1.36 -1.33 -22.00
C VAL A 75 2.69 -1.98 -21.65
N SER A 76 2.91 -2.29 -20.37
CA SER A 76 4.04 -3.08 -19.88
C SER A 76 3.95 -3.30 -18.37
N ILE A 77 4.65 -4.32 -17.87
CA ILE A 77 4.78 -4.57 -16.43
C ILE A 77 5.45 -3.40 -15.69
N GLU A 78 6.36 -2.69 -16.33
CA GLU A 78 7.06 -1.54 -15.74
C GLU A 78 6.10 -0.36 -15.53
N VAL A 79 5.25 -0.06 -16.52
CA VAL A 79 4.24 1.00 -16.40
C VAL A 79 3.19 0.62 -15.35
N ALA A 80 2.76 -0.64 -15.31
CA ALA A 80 1.83 -1.13 -14.29
C ALA A 80 2.40 -0.97 -12.88
N THR A 81 3.68 -1.31 -12.69
CA THR A 81 4.38 -1.18 -11.41
C THR A 81 4.48 0.28 -10.97
N HIS A 82 4.89 1.18 -11.87
CA HIS A 82 4.96 2.61 -11.57
C HIS A 82 3.59 3.23 -11.28
N ALA A 83 2.54 2.79 -11.98
CA ALA A 83 1.18 3.26 -11.72
C ALA A 83 0.69 2.86 -10.31
N VAL A 84 0.93 1.61 -9.90
CA VAL A 84 0.60 1.14 -8.53
C VAL A 84 1.40 1.90 -7.48
N ALA A 85 2.69 2.13 -7.72
CA ALA A 85 3.55 2.91 -6.82
C ALA A 85 3.05 4.35 -6.67
N ALA A 86 2.73 5.02 -7.79
CA ALA A 86 2.22 6.38 -7.79
C ALA A 86 0.86 6.50 -7.09
N LEU A 87 -0.05 5.55 -7.34
CA LEU A 87 -1.37 5.51 -6.69
C LEU A 87 -1.23 5.31 -5.17
N THR A 88 -0.33 4.43 -4.74
CA THR A 88 -0.05 4.17 -3.33
C THR A 88 0.54 5.40 -2.64
N ALA A 89 1.52 6.06 -3.28
CA ALA A 89 2.10 7.29 -2.78
C ALA A 89 1.07 8.43 -2.69
N ALA A 90 0.24 8.60 -3.72
CA ALA A 90 -0.84 9.60 -3.72
C ALA A 90 -1.85 9.35 -2.59
N SER A 91 -2.23 8.10 -2.33
CA SER A 91 -3.08 7.72 -1.20
C SER A 91 -2.47 8.13 0.15
N GLY A 92 -1.16 7.85 0.34
CA GLY A 92 -0.43 8.27 1.52
C GLY A 92 -0.42 9.79 1.71
N LEU A 93 -0.21 10.55 0.63
CA LEU A 93 -0.29 12.01 0.66
C LEU A 93 -1.68 12.50 1.05
N VAL A 94 -2.74 11.90 0.51
CA VAL A 94 -4.12 12.23 0.90
C VAL A 94 -4.33 12.04 2.40
N VAL A 95 -3.84 10.94 2.97
CA VAL A 95 -3.90 10.69 4.42
C VAL A 95 -3.15 11.77 5.21
N VAL A 96 -1.91 12.07 4.83
CA VAL A 96 -1.07 13.09 5.49
C VAL A 96 -1.76 14.45 5.55
N PHE A 97 -2.51 14.84 4.52
CA PHE A 97 -3.19 16.13 4.47
C PHE A 97 -4.63 16.12 5.01
N ARG A 98 -5.29 14.96 5.10
CA ARG A 98 -6.72 14.87 5.47
C ARG A 98 -6.96 14.29 6.86
N MET A 99 -6.12 13.42 7.37
CA MET A 99 -6.29 12.85 8.71
C MET A 99 -5.67 13.78 9.75
N SER A 100 -6.47 14.11 10.77
CA SER A 100 -6.02 14.86 11.95
C SER A 100 -5.86 13.89 13.12
N GLU A 101 -4.90 14.18 14.00
CA GLU A 101 -4.65 13.39 15.21
C GLU A 101 -5.89 13.38 16.11
N THR A 102 -6.37 12.19 16.45
CA THR A 102 -7.58 12.01 17.28
C THR A 102 -7.28 11.82 18.75
N HIS A 103 -6.02 11.57 19.14
CA HIS A 103 -5.62 11.52 20.54
C HIS A 103 -5.34 12.92 21.13
N PRO A 104 -5.87 13.24 22.33
CA PRO A 104 -5.45 14.43 23.06
C PRO A 104 -3.98 14.30 23.46
N ARG A 105 -3.22 15.38 23.30
CA ARG A 105 -1.83 15.48 23.78
C ARG A 105 -1.75 15.40 25.30
#